data_AF-A0A957LIY1-F1
#
_entry.id   AF-A0A957LIY1-F1
#
_cell.length_a   1.000
_cell.length_b   1.000
_cell.length_c   1.000
_cell.angle_alpha   90.00
_cell.angle_beta   90.00
_cell.angle_gamma   90.00
#
_symmetry.space_group_name_H-M   'P 1'
#
loop_
_entity.id
_entity.type
_entity.pdbx_description
1 polymer ?
#
loop_
_entity_poly.entity_id
_entity_poly.type
_entity_poly.pdbx_seq_one_letter_code
_entity_poly.pdbx_strand_id
1 'polypeptide(L)'
;FVGGCLPPGLLSLGLNYAIVGNLLPPQMYTEGYQYAGSRFGASVAGNQTADAPLYYAQRMLFGDRGVFAFYPVLLIYIIGVVQLLRTADERVRRIGWLVVIGTLGYLSYFIFLTDNFGGRAFGVRWLINPLPLLALLTALVPSWPQPPRWLPVSLLLLLLPSAWMGYRGALAPWQTDVPPLQLLWTRNATRPMIDIALSGYGEFETIDPAIRASFENHFQRRRWFDVTQALVVPPQSSWWFIEPDTVPAAVFQGRFALGSVVDAALYADLSPVAEAWVAEMSQVVYQDEDLVPAATPSAELMLPQDFYHPRGSMALRGFERTITENQMIFVTAWQIVDREFPTGERRVFIHLLNPAGEIVAQSDLFAGNYESFYSGDLFFQQQVLDISGVPAGAYW
;
A
#
# COMPACT_ATOMS: atom_id res chain seq x y z
N PHE A 1 -16.95 -34.88 -13.09
CA PHE A 1 -16.39 -33.78 -12.29
C PHE A 1 -14.87 -33.91 -12.16
N VAL A 2 -14.34 -34.89 -11.43
CA VAL A 2 -12.88 -35.08 -11.23
C VAL A 2 -12.08 -35.05 -12.54
N GLY A 3 -12.49 -35.83 -13.56
CA GLY A 3 -11.81 -35.81 -14.86
C GLY A 3 -11.86 -34.46 -15.60
N GLY A 4 -12.89 -33.65 -15.36
CA GLY A 4 -13.01 -32.29 -15.94
C GLY A 4 -12.15 -31.26 -15.19
N CYS A 5 -11.87 -31.48 -13.89
CA CYS A 5 -10.98 -30.64 -13.11
C CYS A 5 -9.49 -30.97 -13.35
N LEU A 6 -9.19 -32.12 -13.95
CA LEU A 6 -7.82 -32.59 -14.12
C LEU A 6 -7.00 -31.70 -15.09
N PRO A 7 -7.48 -31.35 -16.30
CA PRO A 7 -6.72 -30.46 -17.20
C PRO A 7 -6.39 -29.09 -16.58
N PRO A 8 -7.33 -28.30 -16.01
CA PRO A 8 -6.98 -27.02 -15.40
C PRO A 8 -6.12 -27.19 -14.14
N GLY A 9 -6.29 -28.28 -13.38
CA GLY A 9 -5.43 -28.59 -12.25
C GLY A 9 -3.97 -28.84 -12.67
N LEU A 10 -3.75 -29.68 -13.68
CA LEU A 10 -2.42 -29.94 -14.22
C LEU A 10 -1.79 -28.70 -14.85
N LEU A 11 -2.58 -27.88 -15.56
CA LEU A 11 -2.11 -26.60 -16.10
C LEU A 11 -1.65 -25.66 -14.97
N SER A 12 -2.44 -25.52 -13.91
CA SER A 12 -2.10 -24.71 -12.73
C SER A 12 -0.78 -25.18 -12.08
N LEU A 13 -0.62 -26.49 -11.88
CA LEU A 13 0.60 -27.08 -11.34
C LEU A 13 1.82 -26.83 -12.24
N GLY A 14 1.66 -26.97 -13.57
CA GLY A 14 2.72 -26.69 -14.54
C GLY A 14 3.14 -25.22 -14.56
N LEU A 15 2.16 -24.30 -14.47
CA LEU A 15 2.43 -22.86 -14.38
C LEU A 15 3.14 -22.50 -13.08
N ASN A 16 2.71 -23.06 -11.94
CA ASN A 16 3.40 -22.84 -10.67
C ASN A 16 4.86 -23.29 -10.75
N TYR A 17 5.11 -24.49 -11.29
CA TYR A 17 6.46 -25.01 -11.46
C TYR A 17 7.31 -24.13 -12.38
N ALA A 18 6.74 -23.62 -13.47
CA ALA A 18 7.45 -22.74 -14.39
C ALA A 18 7.80 -21.37 -13.77
N ILE A 19 6.98 -20.85 -12.83
CA ILE A 19 7.18 -19.52 -12.23
C ILE A 19 8.14 -19.59 -11.05
N VAL A 20 7.92 -20.51 -10.10
CA VAL A 20 8.67 -20.57 -8.83
C VAL A 20 9.54 -21.82 -8.67
N GLY A 21 9.59 -22.69 -9.68
CA GLY A 21 10.31 -23.97 -9.58
C GLY A 21 9.64 -25.00 -8.66
N ASN A 22 8.39 -24.75 -8.25
CA ASN A 22 7.65 -25.57 -7.29
C ASN A 22 6.18 -25.73 -7.74
N LEU A 23 5.57 -26.89 -7.44
CA LEU A 23 4.16 -27.16 -7.75
C LEU A 23 3.19 -26.36 -6.88
N LEU A 24 3.66 -25.88 -5.72
CA LEU A 24 2.90 -25.01 -4.84
C LEU A 24 2.55 -23.68 -5.54
N PRO A 25 1.35 -23.12 -5.32
CA PRO A 25 1.03 -21.77 -5.79
C PRO A 25 2.11 -20.77 -5.35
N PRO A 26 2.47 -19.76 -6.17
CA PRO A 26 3.49 -18.78 -5.81
C PRO A 26 3.25 -18.11 -4.46
N GLN A 27 2.00 -17.93 -4.06
CA GLN A 27 1.65 -17.38 -2.75
C GLN A 27 2.11 -18.27 -1.60
N MET A 28 2.25 -19.59 -1.80
CA MET A 28 2.75 -20.51 -0.78
C MET A 28 4.28 -20.65 -0.78
N TYR A 29 4.99 -20.01 -1.71
CA TYR A 29 6.44 -20.03 -1.79
C TYR A 29 7.02 -18.92 -0.89
N THR A 30 7.23 -19.25 0.40
CA THR A 30 7.60 -18.27 1.44
C THR A 30 8.95 -17.61 1.19
N GLU A 31 9.90 -18.33 0.59
CA GLU A 31 11.22 -17.83 0.21
C GLU A 31 11.12 -16.69 -0.82
N GLY A 32 10.07 -16.67 -1.63
CA GLY A 32 9.80 -15.59 -2.58
C GLY A 32 9.52 -14.23 -1.92
N TYR A 33 9.25 -14.21 -0.61
CA TYR A 33 9.09 -12.98 0.17
C TYR A 33 10.37 -12.55 0.89
N GLN A 34 11.46 -13.32 0.83
CA GLN A 34 12.75 -13.02 1.45
C GLN A 34 13.65 -12.23 0.50
N TYR A 35 13.32 -10.97 0.26
CA TYR A 35 14.18 -10.05 -0.48
C TYR A 35 14.32 -8.72 0.27
N ALA A 36 15.43 -8.02 0.05
CA ALA A 36 15.69 -6.74 0.69
C ALA A 36 14.58 -5.73 0.38
N GLY A 37 13.98 -5.14 1.43
CA GLY A 37 12.85 -4.21 1.30
C GLY A 37 11.48 -4.89 1.12
N SER A 38 11.38 -6.22 1.24
CA SER A 38 10.07 -6.88 1.27
C SER A 38 9.27 -6.44 2.49
N ARG A 39 8.07 -5.91 2.25
CA ARG A 39 7.10 -5.57 3.30
C ARG A 39 6.30 -6.76 3.82
N PHE A 40 6.45 -7.92 3.19
CA PHE A 40 5.67 -9.11 3.50
C PHE A 40 6.51 -10.05 4.36
N GLY A 41 5.89 -10.62 5.39
CA GLY A 41 6.53 -11.65 6.19
C GLY A 41 6.90 -12.86 5.33
N ALA A 42 7.95 -13.59 5.70
CA ALA A 42 8.34 -14.86 5.06
C ALA A 42 7.39 -16.00 5.45
N SER A 43 6.10 -15.83 5.14
CA SER A 43 4.99 -16.71 5.51
C SER A 43 4.10 -17.00 4.29
N VAL A 44 3.16 -17.93 4.44
CA VAL A 44 2.23 -18.27 3.36
C VAL A 44 1.40 -17.04 3.00
N ALA A 45 1.51 -16.64 1.74
CA ALA A 45 0.93 -15.45 1.12
C ALA A 45 1.39 -14.12 1.72
N GLY A 46 2.49 -14.12 2.49
CA GLY A 46 2.95 -12.96 3.24
C GLY A 46 2.04 -12.55 4.40
N ASN A 47 1.15 -13.45 4.84
CA ASN A 47 0.15 -13.17 5.88
C ASN A 47 0.68 -13.46 7.29
N GLN A 48 0.15 -12.76 8.28
CA GLN A 48 0.42 -13.07 9.69
C GLN A 48 -0.88 -13.49 10.39
N THR A 49 -0.77 -14.16 11.52
CA THR A 49 -1.96 -14.51 12.32
C THR A 49 -2.52 -13.24 12.98
N ALA A 50 -3.82 -13.00 12.85
CA ALA A 50 -4.46 -11.92 13.58
C ALA A 50 -4.36 -12.12 15.10
N ASP A 51 -3.97 -11.08 15.85
CA ASP A 51 -3.91 -11.10 17.32
C ASP A 51 -5.26 -11.43 17.96
N ALA A 52 -6.35 -11.01 17.32
CA ALA A 52 -7.72 -11.25 17.75
C ALA A 52 -8.58 -11.79 16.59
N PRO A 53 -8.53 -13.11 16.31
CA PRO A 53 -9.22 -13.71 15.15
C PRO A 53 -10.72 -13.43 15.10
N LEU A 54 -11.40 -13.42 16.25
CA LEU A 54 -12.84 -13.10 16.31
C LEU A 54 -13.14 -11.63 15.97
N TYR A 55 -12.27 -10.72 16.40
CA TYR A 55 -12.38 -9.31 16.03
C TYR A 55 -12.10 -9.12 14.53
N TYR A 56 -11.09 -9.81 14.00
CA TYR A 56 -10.82 -9.84 12.57
C TYR A 56 -12.02 -10.39 11.78
N ALA A 57 -12.63 -11.50 12.21
CA ALA A 57 -13.84 -12.06 11.60
C ALA A 57 -15.02 -11.09 11.62
N GLN A 58 -15.24 -10.39 12.74
CA GLN A 58 -16.27 -9.37 12.85
C GLN A 58 -16.03 -8.22 11.88
N ARG A 59 -14.78 -7.73 11.75
CA ARG A 59 -14.40 -6.72 10.77
C ARG A 59 -14.56 -7.19 9.34
N MET A 60 -14.20 -8.45 9.07
CA MET A 60 -14.28 -9.09 7.76
C MET A 60 -15.72 -9.26 7.26
N LEU A 61 -16.67 -9.56 8.15
CA LEU A 61 -18.05 -9.83 7.78
C LEU A 61 -18.96 -8.60 7.93
N PHE A 62 -18.85 -7.84 9.02
CA PHE A 62 -19.81 -6.81 9.40
C PHE A 62 -19.20 -5.45 9.79
N GLY A 63 -17.88 -5.36 9.97
CA GLY A 63 -17.23 -4.11 10.37
C GLY A 63 -16.89 -3.18 9.21
N ASP A 64 -15.85 -2.39 9.38
CA ASP A 64 -15.35 -1.37 8.43
C ASP A 64 -14.81 -1.95 7.12
N ARG A 65 -14.45 -3.23 7.11
CA ARG A 65 -14.13 -3.99 5.89
C ARG A 65 -15.22 -5.01 5.52
N GLY A 66 -16.34 -5.00 6.24
CA GLY A 66 -17.31 -6.08 6.28
C GLY A 66 -18.00 -6.32 4.94
N VAL A 67 -17.95 -7.55 4.43
CA VAL A 67 -18.62 -7.88 3.16
C VAL A 67 -20.12 -7.58 3.18
N PHE A 68 -20.80 -7.80 4.31
CA PHE A 68 -22.22 -7.49 4.46
C PHE A 68 -22.48 -6.02 4.76
N ALA A 69 -21.48 -5.29 5.24
CA ALA A 69 -21.56 -3.85 5.42
C ALA A 69 -21.50 -3.12 4.07
N PHE A 70 -20.63 -3.59 3.16
CA PHE A 70 -20.52 -3.04 1.79
C PHE A 70 -21.64 -3.54 0.87
N TYR A 71 -21.95 -4.83 0.95
CA TYR A 71 -22.87 -5.51 0.03
C TYR A 71 -23.97 -6.23 0.83
N PRO A 72 -24.88 -5.48 1.48
CA PRO A 72 -25.95 -6.07 2.27
C PRO A 72 -26.87 -6.99 1.44
N VAL A 73 -26.89 -6.85 0.10
CA VAL A 73 -27.60 -7.78 -0.80
C VAL A 73 -27.13 -9.22 -0.68
N LEU A 74 -25.89 -9.46 -0.25
CA LEU A 74 -25.32 -10.80 -0.10
C LEU A 74 -25.99 -11.61 1.04
N LEU A 75 -26.75 -10.97 1.92
CA LEU A 75 -27.56 -11.68 2.92
C LEU A 75 -28.58 -12.62 2.26
N ILE A 76 -29.03 -12.31 1.03
CA ILE A 76 -29.90 -13.18 0.24
C ILE A 76 -29.21 -14.53 -0.03
N TYR A 77 -27.89 -14.53 -0.23
CA TYR A 77 -27.16 -15.76 -0.52
C TYR A 77 -27.12 -16.67 0.69
N ILE A 78 -27.01 -16.09 1.89
CA ILE A 78 -27.11 -16.84 3.15
C ILE A 78 -28.51 -17.45 3.30
N ILE A 79 -29.56 -16.68 3.01
CA ILE A 79 -30.95 -17.19 3.03
C ILE A 79 -31.11 -18.33 2.01
N GLY A 80 -30.61 -18.16 0.79
CA GLY A 80 -30.67 -19.17 -0.27
C GLY A 80 -29.98 -20.47 0.12
N VAL A 81 -28.78 -20.38 0.71
CA VAL A 81 -28.06 -21.54 1.25
C VAL A 81 -28.86 -22.24 2.34
N VAL A 82 -29.44 -21.50 3.29
CA VAL A 82 -30.28 -22.10 4.35
C VAL A 82 -31.50 -22.83 3.77
N GLN A 83 -32.16 -22.25 2.76
CA GLN A 83 -33.29 -22.89 2.07
C GLN A 83 -32.84 -24.14 1.31
N LEU A 84 -31.70 -24.06 0.64
CA LEU A 84 -31.11 -25.19 -0.09
C LEU A 84 -30.76 -26.34 0.86
N LEU A 85 -30.21 -26.06 2.05
CA LEU A 85 -29.91 -27.09 3.05
C LEU A 85 -31.17 -27.73 3.65
N ARG A 86 -32.33 -27.07 3.54
CA ARG A 86 -33.64 -27.55 4.01
C ARG A 86 -34.45 -28.25 2.92
N THR A 87 -33.96 -28.30 1.69
CA THR A 87 -34.66 -28.98 0.60
C THR A 87 -34.82 -30.47 0.86
N ALA A 88 -35.90 -31.06 0.32
CA ALA A 88 -36.13 -32.49 0.33
C ALA A 88 -35.22 -33.25 -0.65
N ASP A 89 -34.72 -32.58 -1.69
CA ASP A 89 -33.79 -33.16 -2.66
C ASP A 89 -32.42 -33.42 -1.99
N GLU A 90 -32.15 -34.69 -1.71
CA GLU A 90 -30.93 -35.10 -1.03
C GLU A 90 -29.65 -34.75 -1.81
N ARG A 91 -29.69 -34.84 -3.15
CA ARG A 91 -28.53 -34.55 -4.00
C ARG A 91 -28.16 -33.07 -3.91
N VAL A 92 -29.15 -32.19 -4.05
CA VAL A 92 -28.96 -30.74 -3.93
C VAL A 92 -28.48 -30.39 -2.51
N ARG A 93 -29.10 -30.97 -1.47
CA ARG A 93 -28.71 -30.77 -0.08
C ARG A 93 -27.25 -31.17 0.19
N ARG A 94 -26.80 -32.32 -0.34
CA ARG A 94 -25.40 -32.78 -0.21
C ARG A 94 -24.42 -31.81 -0.87
N ILE A 95 -24.74 -31.31 -2.07
CA ILE A 95 -23.92 -30.27 -2.73
C ILE A 95 -23.87 -29.00 -1.87
N GLY A 96 -25.01 -28.59 -1.32
CA GLY A 96 -25.09 -27.46 -0.39
C GLY A 96 -24.15 -27.61 0.81
N TRP A 97 -24.20 -28.76 1.48
CA TRP A 97 -23.31 -29.04 2.62
C TRP A 97 -21.83 -29.01 2.24
N LEU A 98 -21.46 -29.59 1.11
CA LEU A 98 -20.06 -29.57 0.63
C LEU A 98 -19.55 -28.15 0.41
N VAL A 99 -20.33 -27.29 -0.23
CA VAL A 99 -19.95 -25.89 -0.46
C VAL A 99 -19.93 -25.09 0.84
N VAL A 100 -20.87 -25.33 1.76
CA VAL A 100 -20.87 -24.66 3.08
C VAL A 100 -19.65 -25.05 3.89
N ILE A 101 -19.34 -26.34 4.00
CA ILE A 101 -18.15 -26.83 4.71
C ILE A 101 -16.88 -26.27 4.06
N GLY A 102 -16.80 -26.29 2.72
CA GLY A 102 -15.66 -25.72 1.99
C GLY A 102 -15.51 -24.21 2.20
N THR A 103 -16.62 -23.47 2.18
CA THR A 103 -16.63 -22.02 2.44
C THR A 103 -16.24 -21.72 3.87
N LEU A 104 -16.76 -22.46 4.86
CA LEU A 104 -16.39 -22.27 6.27
C LEU A 104 -14.93 -22.61 6.50
N GLY A 105 -14.41 -23.71 5.94
CA GLY A 105 -12.99 -24.04 6.03
C GLY A 105 -12.10 -22.96 5.41
N TYR A 106 -12.50 -22.43 4.25
CA TYR A 106 -11.83 -21.31 3.59
C TYR A 106 -11.86 -20.04 4.45
N LEU A 107 -13.02 -19.67 5.00
CA LEU A 107 -13.14 -18.51 5.91
C LEU A 107 -12.32 -18.70 7.18
N SER A 108 -12.34 -19.88 7.78
CA SER A 108 -11.54 -20.20 8.97
C SER A 108 -10.05 -20.06 8.69
N TYR A 109 -9.57 -20.52 7.52
CA TYR A 109 -8.18 -20.28 7.11
C TYR A 109 -7.85 -18.78 7.18
N PHE A 110 -8.64 -17.92 6.55
CA PHE A 110 -8.34 -16.49 6.59
C PHE A 110 -8.49 -15.90 7.99
N ILE A 111 -9.56 -16.23 8.72
CA ILE A 111 -9.78 -15.70 10.07
C ILE A 111 -8.64 -16.03 11.04
N PHE A 112 -8.05 -17.22 10.94
CA PHE A 112 -7.05 -17.70 11.89
C PHE A 112 -5.61 -17.59 11.39
N LEU A 113 -5.39 -17.37 10.09
CA LEU A 113 -4.04 -17.38 9.48
C LEU A 113 -3.76 -16.13 8.63
N THR A 114 -4.65 -15.12 8.66
CA THR A 114 -4.34 -13.79 8.15
C THR A 114 -4.83 -12.70 9.10
N ASP A 115 -4.15 -11.56 9.05
CA ASP A 115 -4.43 -10.28 9.69
C ASP A 115 -4.79 -9.19 8.66
N ASN A 116 -4.71 -9.53 7.38
CA ASN A 116 -4.83 -8.63 6.24
C ASN A 116 -6.13 -8.90 5.48
N PHE A 117 -6.84 -7.88 4.99
CA PHE A 117 -8.09 -8.02 4.21
C PHE A 117 -7.87 -8.21 2.70
N GLY A 118 -6.63 -8.50 2.31
CA GLY A 118 -6.17 -8.45 0.93
C GLY A 118 -5.81 -7.01 0.55
N GLY A 119 -4.86 -6.42 1.26
CA GLY A 119 -4.29 -5.09 1.09
C GLY A 119 -5.29 -3.94 1.21
N ARG A 120 -5.09 -2.92 0.38
CA ARG A 120 -5.97 -1.75 0.26
C ARG A 120 -7.22 -2.02 -0.58
N ALA A 121 -7.65 -3.28 -0.70
CA ALA A 121 -8.80 -3.60 -1.51
C ALA A 121 -10.08 -2.95 -0.98
N PHE A 122 -10.98 -2.64 -1.91
CA PHE A 122 -12.35 -2.27 -1.61
C PHE A 122 -13.08 -3.49 -1.02
N GLY A 123 -13.26 -3.52 0.31
CA GLY A 123 -13.80 -4.67 1.03
C GLY A 123 -12.79 -5.82 1.22
N VAL A 124 -13.29 -7.03 1.52
CA VAL A 124 -12.45 -8.22 1.76
C VAL A 124 -12.21 -8.99 0.48
N ARG A 125 -10.96 -8.94 -0.02
CA ARG A 125 -10.59 -9.58 -1.29
C ARG A 125 -10.76 -11.10 -1.27
N TRP A 126 -10.54 -11.71 -0.11
CA TRP A 126 -10.58 -13.17 0.06
C TRP A 126 -11.92 -13.78 -0.33
N LEU A 127 -13.01 -13.02 -0.25
CA LEU A 127 -14.36 -13.51 -0.52
C LEU A 127 -14.72 -13.56 -2.00
N ILE A 128 -13.82 -13.17 -2.90
CA ILE A 128 -14.05 -13.20 -4.35
C ILE A 128 -14.39 -14.62 -4.86
N ASN A 129 -13.84 -15.65 -4.23
CA ASN A 129 -14.03 -17.05 -4.61
C ASN A 129 -15.34 -17.66 -4.08
N PRO A 130 -15.66 -17.57 -2.77
CA PRO A 130 -16.88 -18.17 -2.26
C PRO A 130 -18.16 -17.46 -2.73
N LEU A 131 -18.14 -16.14 -2.96
CA LEU A 131 -19.38 -15.40 -3.25
C LEU A 131 -20.11 -15.86 -4.53
N PRO A 132 -19.45 -16.06 -5.69
CA PRO A 132 -20.10 -16.61 -6.88
C PRO A 132 -20.69 -18.01 -6.66
N LEU A 133 -20.03 -18.85 -5.85
CA LEU A 133 -20.53 -20.18 -5.52
C LEU A 133 -21.79 -20.13 -4.66
N LEU A 134 -21.82 -19.24 -3.65
CA LEU A 134 -23.00 -19.03 -2.82
C LEU A 134 -24.16 -18.45 -3.64
N ALA A 135 -23.88 -17.55 -4.59
CA ALA A 135 -24.87 -17.03 -5.53
C ALA A 135 -25.45 -18.13 -6.43
N LEU A 136 -24.59 -19.01 -6.96
CA LEU A 136 -25.01 -20.15 -7.77
C LEU A 136 -25.89 -21.11 -6.96
N LEU A 137 -25.52 -21.44 -5.73
CA LEU A 137 -26.35 -22.27 -4.85
C LEU A 137 -27.72 -21.65 -4.57
N THR A 138 -27.76 -20.34 -4.37
CA THR A 138 -29.00 -19.59 -4.16
C THR A 138 -29.94 -19.71 -5.37
N ALA A 139 -29.39 -19.77 -6.59
CA ALA A 139 -30.15 -19.98 -7.81
C ALA A 139 -30.68 -21.42 -7.97
N LEU A 140 -30.09 -22.41 -7.27
CA LEU A 140 -30.53 -23.81 -7.30
C LEU A 140 -31.66 -24.13 -6.31
N VAL A 141 -32.13 -23.14 -5.54
CA VAL A 141 -33.26 -23.33 -4.62
C VAL A 141 -34.51 -23.68 -5.43
N PRO A 142 -35.08 -24.90 -5.32
CA PRO A 142 -36.07 -25.43 -6.28
C PRO A 142 -37.37 -24.61 -6.32
N SER A 143 -37.76 -24.05 -5.19
CA SER A 143 -38.91 -23.18 -5.07
C SER A 143 -38.67 -22.25 -3.90
N TRP A 144 -38.52 -20.97 -4.18
CA TRP A 144 -38.61 -19.96 -3.13
C TRP A 144 -40.03 -19.99 -2.57
N PRO A 145 -40.22 -20.04 -1.24
CA PRO A 145 -41.54 -19.80 -0.68
C PRO A 145 -42.06 -18.47 -1.22
N GLN A 146 -43.38 -18.37 -1.45
CA GLN A 146 -43.96 -17.14 -1.99
C GLN A 146 -43.46 -15.96 -1.15
N PRO A 147 -42.70 -15.04 -1.76
CA PRO A 147 -42.04 -14.01 -1.00
C PRO A 147 -43.11 -13.11 -0.40
N PRO A 148 -42.96 -12.68 0.86
CA PRO A 148 -43.89 -11.71 1.42
C PRO A 148 -43.85 -10.43 0.58
N ARG A 149 -44.98 -9.70 0.50
CA ARG A 149 -45.12 -8.51 -0.37
C ARG A 149 -44.08 -7.41 -0.13
N TRP A 150 -43.45 -7.38 1.05
CA TRP A 150 -42.39 -6.44 1.38
C TRP A 150 -41.01 -6.84 0.83
N LEU A 151 -40.80 -8.12 0.48
CA LEU A 151 -39.48 -8.61 0.07
C LEU A 151 -38.91 -7.85 -1.14
N PRO A 152 -39.67 -7.56 -2.23
CA PRO A 152 -39.12 -6.80 -3.35
C PRO A 152 -38.61 -5.42 -2.94
N VAL A 153 -39.31 -4.75 -2.02
CA VAL A 153 -38.88 -3.44 -1.49
C VAL A 153 -37.61 -3.59 -0.67
N SER A 154 -37.53 -4.57 0.22
CA SER A 154 -36.31 -4.85 0.98
C SER A 154 -35.14 -5.23 0.07
N LEU A 155 -35.37 -6.04 -0.97
CA LEU A 155 -34.35 -6.39 -1.95
C LEU A 155 -33.83 -5.15 -2.67
N LEU A 156 -34.71 -4.25 -3.08
CA LEU A 156 -34.31 -2.98 -3.70
C LEU A 156 -33.47 -2.13 -2.73
N LEU A 157 -33.88 -2.05 -1.46
CA LEU A 157 -33.15 -1.32 -0.41
C LEU A 157 -31.77 -1.92 -0.09
N LEU A 158 -31.58 -3.24 -0.26
CA LEU A 158 -30.27 -3.88 -0.11
C LEU A 158 -29.43 -3.77 -1.40
N LEU A 159 -30.08 -3.88 -2.56
CA LEU A 159 -29.42 -3.89 -3.87
C LEU A 159 -28.84 -2.52 -4.22
N LEU A 160 -29.60 -1.43 -4.05
CA LEU A 160 -29.13 -0.08 -4.39
C LEU A 160 -27.80 0.30 -3.72
N PRO A 161 -27.64 0.21 -2.38
CA PRO A 161 -26.37 0.51 -1.74
C PRO A 161 -25.27 -0.49 -2.14
N SER A 162 -25.60 -1.76 -2.33
CA SER A 162 -24.64 -2.78 -2.76
C SER A 162 -24.12 -2.50 -4.19
N ALA A 163 -25.00 -2.09 -5.11
CA ALA A 163 -24.67 -1.76 -6.48
C ALA A 163 -23.85 -0.46 -6.56
N TRP A 164 -24.23 0.55 -5.77
CA TRP A 164 -23.45 1.78 -5.61
C TRP A 164 -22.04 1.49 -5.09
N MET A 165 -21.92 0.68 -4.04
CA MET A 165 -20.61 0.28 -3.50
C MET A 165 -19.83 -0.60 -4.48
N GLY A 166 -20.50 -1.49 -5.22
CA GLY A 166 -19.88 -2.27 -6.31
C GLY A 166 -19.32 -1.37 -7.41
N TYR A 167 -20.06 -0.35 -7.81
CA TYR A 167 -19.62 0.65 -8.78
C TYR A 167 -18.41 1.44 -8.28
N ARG A 168 -18.43 1.93 -7.03
CA ARG A 168 -17.28 2.63 -6.44
C ARG A 168 -16.05 1.72 -6.34
N GLY A 169 -16.24 0.48 -5.91
CA GLY A 169 -15.17 -0.51 -5.86
C GLY A 169 -14.61 -0.86 -7.25
N ALA A 170 -15.43 -0.83 -8.30
CA ALA A 170 -14.96 -1.03 -9.67
C ALA A 170 -14.12 0.16 -10.19
N LEU A 171 -14.48 1.39 -9.81
CA LEU A 171 -13.72 2.59 -10.17
C LEU A 171 -12.40 2.72 -9.39
N ALA A 172 -12.38 2.26 -8.14
CA ALA A 172 -11.24 2.39 -7.24
C ALA A 172 -10.99 1.11 -6.41
N PRO A 173 -10.62 -0.01 -7.04
CA PRO A 173 -10.54 -1.32 -6.38
C PRO A 173 -9.45 -1.41 -5.30
N TRP A 174 -8.49 -0.48 -5.32
CA TRP A 174 -7.33 -0.41 -4.41
C TRP A 174 -7.42 0.74 -3.40
N GLN A 175 -8.62 1.25 -3.16
CA GLN A 175 -8.87 2.26 -2.13
C GLN A 175 -9.74 1.70 -1.01
N THR A 176 -9.39 2.08 0.22
CA THR A 176 -10.23 1.85 1.38
C THR A 176 -11.41 2.81 1.36
N ASP A 177 -12.60 2.32 1.62
CA ASP A 177 -13.82 3.14 1.68
C ASP A 177 -14.59 2.80 2.96
N VAL A 178 -15.62 3.59 3.25
CA VAL A 178 -16.48 3.39 4.44
C VAL A 178 -17.82 2.84 3.98
N PRO A 179 -18.30 1.71 4.54
CA PRO A 179 -19.58 1.14 4.14
C PRO A 179 -20.74 2.11 4.44
N PRO A 180 -21.85 2.07 3.68
CA PRO A 180 -22.90 3.09 3.74
C PRO A 180 -23.49 3.27 5.14
N LEU A 181 -23.62 2.18 5.90
CA LEU A 181 -24.16 2.20 7.26
C LEU A 181 -23.23 2.92 8.25
N GLN A 182 -21.92 2.88 8.02
CA GLN A 182 -20.96 3.60 8.86
C GLN A 182 -20.88 5.09 8.51
N LEU A 183 -21.18 5.48 7.27
CA LEU A 183 -21.26 6.89 6.89
C LEU A 183 -22.25 7.69 7.76
N LEU A 184 -23.29 7.02 8.28
CA LEU A 184 -24.25 7.62 9.21
C LEU A 184 -23.65 7.92 10.58
N TRP A 185 -22.67 7.11 11.03
CA TRP A 185 -21.98 7.29 12.30
C TRP A 185 -20.77 8.22 12.19
N THR A 186 -20.10 8.26 11.03
CA THR A 186 -18.95 9.15 10.80
C THR A 186 -19.35 10.57 10.40
N ARG A 187 -20.65 10.87 10.27
CA ARG A 187 -21.17 12.13 9.73
C ARG A 187 -20.91 13.37 10.60
N ASN A 188 -20.55 13.19 11.88
CA ASN A 188 -20.61 14.27 12.87
C ASN A 188 -19.31 15.05 13.13
N ALA A 189 -18.23 14.84 12.38
CA ALA A 189 -17.13 15.81 12.40
C ALA A 189 -16.37 15.78 11.07
N THR A 190 -16.45 16.87 10.30
CA THR A 190 -15.43 17.20 9.29
C THR A 190 -14.14 17.49 10.04
N ARG A 191 -13.44 16.44 10.43
CA ARG A 191 -12.13 16.55 11.05
C ARG A 191 -11.11 16.81 9.95
N PRO A 192 -10.14 17.71 10.16
CA PRO A 192 -9.05 17.86 9.21
C PRO A 192 -8.38 16.51 9.00
N MET A 193 -7.96 16.23 7.76
CA MET A 193 -7.16 15.04 7.50
C MET A 193 -5.87 15.14 8.30
N ILE A 194 -5.52 14.07 8.98
CA ILE A 194 -4.28 14.01 9.75
C ILE A 194 -3.18 13.54 8.82
N ASP A 195 -2.08 14.28 8.77
CA ASP A 195 -0.88 13.88 8.05
C ASP A 195 -0.06 12.92 8.88
N ILE A 196 0.32 11.81 8.25
CA ILE A 196 1.07 10.74 8.88
C ILE A 196 2.20 10.33 7.94
N ALA A 197 3.43 10.29 8.45
CA ALA A 197 4.61 9.79 7.77
C ALA A 197 5.09 8.52 8.48
N LEU A 198 5.32 7.46 7.72
CA LEU A 198 5.49 6.09 8.22
C LEU A 198 6.77 5.49 7.65
N SER A 199 7.62 4.94 8.51
CA SER A 199 8.81 4.18 8.13
C SER A 199 8.99 2.91 8.95
N GLY A 200 9.50 1.85 8.33
CA GLY A 200 9.61 0.50 8.91
C GLY A 200 8.31 -0.30 8.94
N TYR A 201 7.17 0.37 9.09
CA TYR A 201 5.87 -0.31 9.11
C TYR A 201 5.48 -0.90 7.74
N GLY A 202 4.85 -2.08 7.74
CA GLY A 202 4.27 -2.69 6.54
C GLY A 202 2.85 -2.19 6.24
N GLU A 203 2.07 -1.93 7.30
CA GLU A 203 0.69 -1.46 7.25
C GLU A 203 0.45 -0.41 8.35
N PHE A 204 -0.51 0.48 8.18
CA PHE A 204 -0.78 1.50 9.19
C PHE A 204 -1.39 0.87 10.45
N GLU A 205 -2.10 -0.23 10.26
CA GLU A 205 -2.82 -0.98 11.25
C GLU A 205 -1.91 -1.64 12.32
N THR A 206 -0.61 -1.76 12.05
CA THR A 206 0.39 -2.27 13.00
C THR A 206 0.82 -1.23 14.03
N ILE A 207 0.47 0.05 13.85
CA ILE A 207 0.65 1.07 14.89
C ILE A 207 -0.25 0.73 16.08
N ASP A 208 0.23 1.04 17.29
CA ASP A 208 -0.51 0.84 18.53
C ASP A 208 -1.98 1.28 18.41
N PRO A 209 -2.95 0.39 18.71
CA PRO A 209 -4.37 0.69 18.58
C PRO A 209 -4.84 1.90 19.38
N ALA A 210 -4.24 2.19 20.55
CA ALA A 210 -4.59 3.34 21.36
C ALA A 210 -4.14 4.65 20.70
N ILE A 211 -2.95 4.68 20.08
CA ILE A 211 -2.52 5.83 19.28
C ILE A 211 -3.41 5.99 18.03
N ARG A 212 -3.74 4.89 17.35
CA ARG A 212 -4.67 4.97 16.21
C ARG A 212 -6.05 5.47 16.62
N ALA A 213 -6.53 5.09 17.80
CA ALA A 213 -7.78 5.58 18.36
C ALA A 213 -7.70 7.07 18.73
N SER A 214 -6.53 7.58 19.14
CA SER A 214 -6.35 8.99 19.53
C SER A 214 -6.41 9.97 18.37
N PHE A 215 -6.26 9.51 17.12
CA PHE A 215 -6.54 10.34 15.95
C PHE A 215 -8.01 10.73 15.85
N GLU A 216 -8.87 9.91 16.45
CA GLU A 216 -10.32 10.01 16.41
C GLU A 216 -10.91 10.20 14.99
N ASN A 217 -10.13 9.91 13.94
CA ASN A 217 -10.48 10.14 12.55
C ASN A 217 -9.90 9.02 11.67
N HIS A 218 -10.72 8.52 10.76
CA HIS A 218 -10.31 7.52 9.76
C HIS A 218 -9.67 8.15 8.51
N PHE A 219 -9.82 9.46 8.31
CA PHE A 219 -9.25 10.19 7.17
C PHE A 219 -7.83 10.65 7.46
N GLN A 220 -6.87 9.86 6.98
CA GLN A 220 -5.44 10.08 7.19
C GLN A 220 -4.73 10.15 5.84
N ARG A 221 -3.83 11.12 5.69
CA ARG A 221 -2.91 11.22 4.56
C ARG A 221 -1.62 10.52 4.96
N ARG A 222 -1.43 9.29 4.49
CA ARG A 222 -0.33 8.42 4.90
C ARG A 222 0.79 8.50 3.86
N ARG A 223 2.01 8.81 4.29
CA ARG A 223 3.24 8.80 3.48
C ARG A 223 4.13 7.66 3.94
N TRP A 224 4.60 6.86 3.00
CA TRP A 224 5.46 5.71 3.27
C TRP A 224 6.85 6.01 2.73
N PHE A 225 7.87 5.84 3.56
CA PHE A 225 9.25 6.09 3.21
C PHE A 225 10.21 5.22 4.02
N ASP A 226 11.46 5.13 3.59
CA ASP A 226 12.53 4.43 4.31
C ASP A 226 13.40 5.46 5.04
N VAL A 227 13.31 5.53 6.38
CA VAL A 227 14.02 6.54 7.18
C VAL A 227 15.54 6.32 7.21
N THR A 228 16.00 5.14 6.81
CA THR A 228 17.43 4.85 6.64
C THR A 228 18.03 5.55 5.41
N GLN A 229 17.18 6.01 4.50
CA GLN A 229 17.58 6.60 3.21
C GLN A 229 16.80 7.86 2.82
N ALA A 230 15.68 8.19 3.46
CA ALA A 230 14.91 9.38 3.17
C ALA A 230 14.13 9.90 4.37
N LEU A 231 13.60 11.12 4.27
CA LEU A 231 12.65 11.68 5.22
C LEU A 231 11.57 12.45 4.46
N VAL A 232 10.31 12.20 4.80
CA VAL A 232 9.17 12.98 4.28
C VAL A 232 8.69 13.95 5.35
N VAL A 233 8.60 15.22 4.97
CA VAL A 233 8.12 16.32 5.82
C VAL A 233 6.89 16.94 5.19
N PRO A 234 5.69 16.68 5.71
CA PRO A 234 4.48 17.35 5.25
C PRO A 234 4.51 18.86 5.59
N PRO A 235 3.73 19.70 4.90
CA PRO A 235 3.79 21.16 5.03
C PRO A 235 3.13 21.71 6.32
N GLN A 236 2.76 20.83 7.25
CA GLN A 236 2.06 21.20 8.49
C GLN A 236 2.34 20.16 9.59
N SER A 237 1.80 20.40 10.79
CA SER A 237 1.91 19.46 11.90
C SER A 237 1.42 18.07 11.51
N SER A 238 2.28 17.07 11.75
CA SER A 238 2.05 15.71 11.31
C SER A 238 2.50 14.72 12.38
N TRP A 239 2.07 13.48 12.23
CA TRP A 239 2.62 12.37 13.01
C TRP A 239 3.70 11.64 12.21
N TRP A 240 4.85 11.40 12.81
CA TRP A 240 5.88 10.51 12.28
C TRP A 240 5.92 9.24 13.13
N PHE A 241 5.79 8.10 12.48
CA PHE A 241 5.98 6.79 13.09
C PHE A 241 7.19 6.13 12.44
N ILE A 242 8.19 5.85 13.25
CA ILE A 242 9.38 5.11 12.86
C ILE A 242 9.37 3.83 13.70
N GLU A 243 9.40 2.68 13.03
CA GLU A 243 9.44 1.40 13.72
C GLU A 243 10.65 1.36 14.67
N PRO A 244 10.50 0.87 15.93
CA PRO A 244 11.55 0.97 16.95
C PRO A 244 12.92 0.42 16.55
N ASP A 245 12.94 -0.62 15.70
CA ASP A 245 14.18 -1.27 15.26
C ASP A 245 14.80 -0.60 14.01
N THR A 246 14.15 0.43 13.45
CA THR A 246 14.63 1.16 12.29
C THR A 246 15.44 2.38 12.73
N VAL A 247 16.74 2.38 12.44
CA VAL A 247 17.65 3.49 12.79
C VAL A 247 17.65 4.53 11.65
N PRO A 248 17.20 5.78 11.87
CA PRO A 248 17.27 6.83 10.86
C PRO A 248 18.69 7.07 10.35
N ALA A 249 18.85 7.51 9.10
CA ALA A 249 20.17 7.93 8.61
C ALA A 249 20.76 9.02 9.52
N ALA A 250 22.07 8.99 9.78
CA ALA A 250 22.72 9.92 10.71
C ALA A 250 22.47 11.40 10.36
N VAL A 251 22.38 11.73 9.07
CA VAL A 251 22.05 13.08 8.61
C VAL A 251 20.66 13.52 9.08
N PHE A 252 19.65 12.63 9.04
CA PHE A 252 18.30 12.96 9.49
C PHE A 252 18.21 13.02 11.01
N GLN A 253 18.94 12.17 11.74
CA GLN A 253 19.01 12.25 13.21
C GLN A 253 19.52 13.62 13.66
N GLY A 254 20.64 14.07 13.07
CA GLY A 254 21.26 15.35 13.42
C GLY A 254 20.40 16.56 13.03
N ARG A 255 19.81 16.55 11.82
CA ARG A 255 19.07 17.70 11.29
C ARG A 255 17.68 17.88 11.92
N PHE A 256 16.96 16.78 12.15
CA PHE A 256 15.57 16.83 12.64
C PHE A 256 15.41 16.46 14.10
N ALA A 257 16.53 16.26 14.82
CA ALA A 257 16.53 15.77 16.19
C ALA A 257 15.71 14.48 16.36
N LEU A 258 15.69 13.63 15.32
CA LEU A 258 15.11 12.29 15.41
C LEU A 258 16.08 11.49 16.29
N GLY A 259 15.71 11.28 17.56
CA GLY A 259 16.57 10.60 18.52
C GLY A 259 17.00 9.21 18.03
N SER A 260 18.10 8.68 18.59
CA SER A 260 18.54 7.30 18.32
C SER A 260 17.56 6.25 18.86
N VAL A 261 16.75 6.64 19.83
CA VAL A 261 15.61 5.90 20.38
C VAL A 261 14.38 6.71 20.04
N VAL A 262 13.85 6.55 18.83
CA VAL A 262 12.60 7.22 18.47
C VAL A 262 11.50 6.59 19.34
N ASP A 263 10.99 7.35 20.32
CA ASP A 263 9.67 7.09 20.88
C ASP A 263 8.74 6.85 19.69
N ALA A 264 8.09 5.67 19.60
CA ALA A 264 7.47 5.12 18.40
C ALA A 264 6.50 6.05 17.61
N ALA A 265 6.19 7.24 18.13
CA ALA A 265 5.42 8.30 17.50
C ALA A 265 5.93 9.70 17.89
N LEU A 266 6.17 10.57 16.91
CA LEU A 266 6.42 12.01 17.09
C LEU A 266 5.27 12.82 16.48
N TYR A 267 4.69 13.76 17.24
CA TYR A 267 3.80 14.79 16.69
C TYR A 267 4.45 16.15 16.75
N ALA A 268 4.76 16.73 15.59
CA ALA A 268 5.49 17.98 15.48
C ALA A 268 5.15 18.72 14.18
N ASP A 269 5.61 19.96 14.03
CA ASP A 269 5.72 20.60 12.72
C ASP A 269 7.19 20.69 12.36
N LEU A 270 7.64 19.82 11.46
CA LEU A 270 9.03 19.77 11.00
C LEU A 270 9.26 20.65 9.76
N SER A 271 8.22 21.31 9.22
CA SER A 271 8.35 22.14 8.02
C SER A 271 9.32 23.32 8.20
N PRO A 272 9.41 24.02 9.36
CA PRO A 272 10.37 25.10 9.52
C PRO A 272 11.82 24.59 9.54
N VAL A 273 12.06 23.42 10.14
CA VAL A 273 13.39 22.78 10.19
C VAL A 273 13.80 22.32 8.79
N ALA A 274 12.87 21.76 8.04
CA ALA A 274 13.08 21.34 6.66
C ALA A 274 13.43 22.52 5.74
N GLU A 275 12.66 23.60 5.78
CA GLU A 275 12.93 24.79 4.95
C GLU A 275 14.24 25.49 5.35
N ALA A 276 14.57 25.53 6.65
CA ALA A 276 15.87 26.02 7.09
C ALA A 276 17.03 25.18 6.52
N TRP A 277 16.90 23.85 6.53
CA TRP A 277 17.90 22.98 5.93
C TRP A 277 18.01 23.19 4.42
N VAL A 278 16.89 23.28 3.69
CA VAL A 278 16.89 23.60 2.25
C VAL A 278 17.65 24.89 1.95
N ALA A 279 17.48 25.93 2.79
CA ALA A 279 18.18 27.21 2.61
C ALA A 279 19.70 27.12 2.81
N GLU A 280 20.20 26.12 3.52
CA GLU A 280 21.64 25.85 3.68
C GLU A 280 22.24 25.01 2.54
N MET A 281 21.40 24.30 1.79
CA MET A 281 21.83 23.43 0.69
C MET A 281 22.36 24.22 -0.51
N SER A 282 23.10 23.54 -1.39
CA SER A 282 23.48 24.12 -2.69
C SER A 282 22.24 24.40 -3.53
N GLN A 283 22.13 25.64 -4.02
CA GLN A 283 21.00 26.15 -4.80
C GLN A 283 21.33 26.37 -6.27
N VAL A 284 22.53 25.97 -6.70
CA VAL A 284 23.02 26.15 -8.06
C VAL A 284 23.28 24.79 -8.67
N VAL A 285 22.65 24.55 -9.83
CA VAL A 285 22.90 23.38 -10.68
C VAL A 285 23.25 23.84 -12.08
N TYR A 286 23.78 22.93 -12.89
CA TYR A 286 24.08 23.19 -14.29
C TYR A 286 23.22 22.27 -15.14
N GLN A 287 22.58 22.82 -16.17
CA GLN A 287 21.84 22.01 -17.14
C GLN A 287 22.70 21.82 -18.36
N ASP A 288 22.94 20.55 -18.72
CA ASP A 288 23.67 20.17 -19.92
C ASP A 288 22.82 19.27 -20.83
N GLU A 289 22.80 19.59 -22.12
CA GLU A 289 22.12 18.78 -23.14
C GLU A 289 23.00 17.61 -23.62
N ASP A 290 24.31 17.72 -23.48
CA ASP A 290 25.32 16.77 -23.97
C ASP A 290 25.75 15.72 -22.91
N LEU A 291 25.03 15.64 -21.77
CA LEU A 291 25.29 14.81 -20.57
C LEU A 291 26.62 15.08 -19.86
N VAL A 292 27.65 15.50 -20.60
CA VAL A 292 29.00 15.80 -20.12
C VAL A 292 29.32 17.22 -20.53
N PRO A 293 29.46 18.14 -19.57
CA PRO A 293 29.90 19.47 -19.90
C PRO A 293 31.28 19.47 -20.54
N ALA A 294 31.40 20.26 -21.61
CA ALA A 294 32.69 20.79 -22.01
C ALA A 294 33.32 21.54 -20.82
N ALA A 295 34.59 21.93 -20.92
CA ALA A 295 35.30 22.64 -19.83
C ALA A 295 34.59 23.92 -19.31
N THR A 296 33.53 24.37 -19.99
CA THR A 296 32.62 25.43 -19.53
C THR A 296 31.23 24.83 -19.32
N PRO A 297 30.68 24.84 -18.09
CA PRO A 297 29.32 24.38 -17.83
C PRO A 297 28.31 25.12 -18.71
N SER A 298 27.38 24.37 -19.28
CA SER A 298 26.15 24.90 -19.88
C SER A 298 25.25 25.47 -18.77
N ALA A 299 24.54 26.54 -19.13
CA ALA A 299 23.72 27.42 -18.29
C ALA A 299 23.59 27.05 -16.79
N GLU A 300 24.13 27.93 -15.94
CA GLU A 300 23.83 27.93 -14.51
C GLU A 300 22.33 28.11 -14.28
N LEU A 301 21.74 27.20 -13.51
CA LEU A 301 20.35 27.24 -13.11
C LEU A 301 20.23 27.38 -11.59
N MET A 302 19.36 28.29 -11.18
CA MET A 302 18.96 28.43 -9.79
C MET A 302 17.89 27.40 -9.46
N LEU A 303 18.02 26.72 -8.33
CA LEU A 303 16.95 25.92 -7.74
C LEU A 303 15.87 26.87 -7.16
N PRO A 304 14.58 26.49 -7.21
CA PRO A 304 14.07 25.17 -7.58
C PRO A 304 14.04 24.88 -9.08
N GLN A 305 14.18 23.61 -9.45
CA GLN A 305 14.03 23.14 -10.83
C GLN A 305 12.93 22.09 -10.92
N ASP A 306 11.94 22.35 -11.78
CA ASP A 306 10.75 21.52 -11.95
C ASP A 306 10.97 20.37 -12.93
N PHE A 307 10.64 19.17 -12.51
CA PHE A 307 10.61 17.95 -13.30
C PHE A 307 9.17 17.57 -13.58
N TYR A 308 8.68 18.01 -14.74
CA TYR A 308 7.30 17.77 -15.16
C TYR A 308 7.09 16.34 -15.65
N HIS A 309 6.00 15.73 -15.19
CA HIS A 309 5.43 14.54 -15.79
C HIS A 309 3.91 14.70 -15.86
N PRO A 310 3.21 14.21 -16.91
CA PRO A 310 1.76 14.39 -17.08
C PRO A 310 0.86 13.87 -15.96
N ARG A 311 1.41 13.22 -14.93
CA ARG A 311 0.68 12.62 -13.80
C ARG A 311 1.16 13.15 -12.45
N GLY A 312 1.88 14.26 -12.45
CA GLY A 312 2.46 14.88 -11.26
C GLY A 312 3.92 15.24 -11.46
N SER A 313 4.32 16.34 -10.86
CA SER A 313 5.63 16.96 -10.99
C SER A 313 6.32 17.11 -9.63
N MET A 314 7.65 17.12 -9.68
CA MET A 314 8.52 17.31 -8.52
C MET A 314 9.50 18.43 -8.79
N ALA A 315 9.84 19.22 -7.78
CA ALA A 315 10.87 20.24 -7.88
C ALA A 315 12.10 19.83 -7.06
N LEU A 316 13.29 19.87 -7.65
CA LEU A 316 14.53 19.81 -6.88
C LEU A 316 14.71 21.16 -6.18
N ARG A 317 14.72 21.18 -4.85
CA ARG A 317 14.81 22.39 -4.01
C ARG A 317 16.23 22.67 -3.52
N GLY A 318 17.10 21.67 -3.49
CA GLY A 318 18.46 21.80 -2.96
C GLY A 318 19.17 20.46 -2.93
N PHE A 319 20.50 20.49 -2.81
CA PHE A 319 21.28 19.29 -2.52
C PHE A 319 22.53 19.58 -1.68
N GLU A 320 23.00 18.57 -0.96
CA GLU A 320 24.29 18.53 -0.28
C GLU A 320 25.08 17.32 -0.77
N ARG A 321 26.41 17.45 -0.79
CA ARG A 321 27.32 16.36 -1.15
C ARG A 321 28.42 16.24 -0.12
N THR A 322 28.65 15.03 0.37
CA THR A 322 29.80 14.68 1.21
C THR A 322 30.62 13.60 0.50
N ILE A 323 31.93 13.79 0.43
CA ILE A 323 32.86 12.82 -0.16
C ILE A 323 33.72 12.24 0.96
N THR A 324 33.77 10.92 1.02
CA THR A 324 34.66 10.13 1.88
C THR A 324 35.66 9.37 1.00
N GLU A 325 36.57 8.58 1.58
CA GLU A 325 37.58 7.83 0.83
C GLU A 325 36.97 6.91 -0.25
N ASN A 326 35.86 6.23 0.08
CA ASN A 326 35.27 5.20 -0.79
C ASN A 326 33.83 5.51 -1.20
N GLN A 327 33.23 6.60 -0.71
CA GLN A 327 31.82 6.89 -0.95
C GLN A 327 31.57 8.36 -1.20
N MET A 328 30.63 8.64 -2.11
CA MET A 328 30.04 9.95 -2.30
C MET A 328 28.58 9.90 -1.87
N ILE A 329 28.23 10.69 -0.86
CA ILE A 329 26.88 10.75 -0.29
C ILE A 329 26.23 12.03 -0.77
N PHE A 330 25.07 11.89 -1.40
CA PHE A 330 24.21 12.99 -1.80
C PHE A 330 22.98 13.02 -0.91
N VAL A 331 22.59 14.21 -0.47
CA VAL A 331 21.27 14.45 0.09
C VAL A 331 20.55 15.45 -0.78
N THR A 332 19.47 15.02 -1.43
CA THR A 332 18.65 15.88 -2.29
C THR A 332 17.33 16.21 -1.61
N ALA A 333 16.91 17.47 -1.66
CA ALA A 333 15.61 17.91 -1.19
C ALA A 333 14.66 18.10 -2.37
N TRP A 334 13.56 17.35 -2.39
CA TRP A 334 12.52 17.42 -3.42
C TRP A 334 11.23 17.98 -2.84
N GLN A 335 10.47 18.74 -3.62
CA GLN A 335 9.12 19.15 -3.28
C GLN A 335 8.13 18.52 -4.26
N ILE A 336 7.04 17.98 -3.76
CA ILE A 336 5.93 17.51 -4.59
C ILE A 336 5.11 18.72 -5.01
N VAL A 337 5.16 19.09 -6.29
CA VAL A 337 4.47 20.30 -6.78
C VAL A 337 3.00 19.99 -7.03
N ASP A 338 2.73 19.01 -7.88
CA ASP A 338 1.39 18.53 -8.16
C ASP A 338 1.35 17.00 -8.32
N ARG A 339 0.14 16.44 -8.27
CA ARG A 339 -0.06 15.01 -8.34
C ARG A 339 -1.42 14.65 -8.90
N GLU A 340 -1.44 13.78 -9.90
CA GLU A 340 -2.66 13.17 -10.42
C GLU A 340 -2.62 11.65 -10.20
N PHE A 341 -3.69 11.09 -9.65
CA PHE A 341 -3.80 9.64 -9.46
C PHE A 341 -4.34 8.97 -10.73
N PRO A 342 -3.80 7.81 -11.15
CA PRO A 342 -2.63 7.11 -10.58
C PRO A 342 -1.31 7.76 -11.01
N THR A 343 -0.36 7.93 -10.09
CA THR A 343 0.89 8.65 -10.39
C THR A 343 1.89 7.84 -11.21
N GLY A 344 1.88 6.51 -11.05
CA GLY A 344 2.95 5.61 -11.50
C GLY A 344 4.19 5.69 -10.60
N GLU A 345 5.14 4.79 -10.83
CA GLU A 345 6.42 4.77 -10.11
C GLU A 345 7.27 6.00 -10.46
N ARG A 346 8.13 6.41 -9.52
CA ARG A 346 9.14 7.45 -9.71
C ARG A 346 10.49 6.92 -9.26
N ARG A 347 11.54 7.39 -9.93
CA ARG A 347 12.94 7.11 -9.61
C ARG A 347 13.74 8.38 -9.71
N VAL A 348 14.71 8.53 -8.82
CA VAL A 348 15.72 9.59 -8.87
C VAL A 348 17.06 8.91 -9.14
N PHE A 349 17.67 9.29 -10.26
CA PHE A 349 18.95 8.76 -10.69
C PHE A 349 20.04 9.77 -10.36
N ILE A 350 21.09 9.32 -9.69
CA ILE A 350 22.34 10.06 -9.57
C ILE A 350 23.41 9.23 -10.26
N HIS A 351 23.97 9.78 -11.32
CA HIS A 351 25.09 9.19 -12.04
C HIS A 351 26.35 10.02 -11.77
N LEU A 352 27.48 9.34 -11.64
CA LEU A 352 28.80 9.94 -11.67
C LEU A 352 29.40 9.64 -13.04
N LEU A 353 29.64 10.68 -13.84
CA LEU A 353 30.16 10.55 -15.20
C LEU A 353 31.64 10.89 -15.25
N ASN A 354 32.43 10.07 -15.93
CA ASN A 354 33.83 10.41 -16.21
C ASN A 354 33.92 11.46 -17.35
N PRO A 355 35.12 11.98 -17.67
CA PRO A 355 35.28 12.96 -18.75
C PRO A 355 34.86 12.48 -20.15
N ALA A 356 34.71 11.17 -20.34
CA ALA A 356 34.22 10.57 -21.58
C ALA A 356 32.69 10.35 -21.59
N GLY A 357 32.00 10.68 -20.48
CA GLY A 357 30.55 10.49 -20.32
C GLY A 357 30.10 9.11 -19.92
N GLU A 358 31.04 8.26 -19.52
CA GLU A 358 30.73 6.93 -19.04
C GLU A 358 30.32 6.99 -17.58
N ILE A 359 29.24 6.28 -17.24
CA ILE A 359 28.78 6.11 -15.85
C ILE A 359 29.80 5.25 -15.11
N VAL A 360 30.51 5.83 -14.15
CA VAL A 360 31.49 5.11 -13.31
C VAL A 360 30.92 4.71 -11.95
N ALA A 361 29.85 5.38 -11.50
CA ALA A 361 29.06 5.00 -10.35
C ALA A 361 27.63 5.52 -10.53
N GLN A 362 26.64 4.81 -9.96
CA GLN A 362 25.24 5.24 -10.01
C GLN A 362 24.45 4.80 -8.79
N SER A 363 23.36 5.52 -8.52
CA SER A 363 22.35 5.16 -7.53
C SER A 363 20.96 5.45 -8.10
N ASP A 364 20.16 4.39 -8.22
CA ASP A 364 18.84 4.40 -8.87
C ASP A 364 17.73 4.23 -7.82
N LEU A 365 17.83 4.99 -6.74
CA LEU A 365 17.02 4.84 -5.54
C LEU A 365 15.88 5.85 -5.50
N PHE A 366 14.70 5.38 -5.09
CA PHE A 366 13.64 6.25 -4.58
C PHE A 366 13.16 5.69 -3.25
N ALA A 367 13.67 6.22 -2.14
CA ALA A 367 13.44 5.72 -0.78
C ALA A 367 12.06 6.14 -0.20
N GLY A 368 11.05 6.11 -1.07
CA GLY A 368 9.69 6.56 -0.79
C GLY A 368 8.68 5.83 -1.65
N ASN A 369 7.42 5.80 -1.22
CA ASN A 369 6.33 5.46 -2.12
C ASN A 369 5.73 6.76 -2.67
N TYR A 370 6.08 7.15 -3.89
CA TYR A 370 5.59 8.39 -4.51
C TYR A 370 4.06 8.48 -4.54
N GLU A 371 3.35 7.35 -4.69
CA GLU A 371 1.88 7.30 -4.66
C GLU A 371 1.29 7.67 -3.29
N SER A 372 2.13 7.76 -2.26
CA SER A 372 1.75 8.14 -0.91
C SER A 372 2.07 9.61 -0.57
N PHE A 373 2.76 10.35 -1.44
CA PHE A 373 3.15 11.74 -1.19
C PHE A 373 2.12 12.74 -1.73
N TYR A 374 1.97 13.89 -1.10
CA TYR A 374 0.96 14.90 -1.44
C TYR A 374 1.63 16.20 -1.88
N SER A 375 0.92 17.01 -2.67
CA SER A 375 1.38 18.34 -3.05
C SER A 375 1.77 19.15 -1.81
N GLY A 376 2.94 19.78 -1.86
CA GLY A 376 3.57 20.52 -0.77
C GLY A 376 4.48 19.69 0.14
N ASP A 377 4.46 18.35 0.08
CA ASP A 377 5.38 17.53 0.85
C ASP A 377 6.83 17.80 0.41
N LEU A 378 7.73 17.92 1.38
CA LEU A 378 9.17 17.89 1.18
C LEU A 378 9.69 16.46 1.38
N PHE A 379 10.56 16.00 0.49
CA PHE A 379 11.17 14.69 0.49
C PHE A 379 12.68 14.82 0.41
N PHE A 380 13.35 14.52 1.51
CA PHE A 380 14.80 14.48 1.59
C PHE A 380 15.25 13.05 1.30
N GLN A 381 16.17 12.87 0.37
CA GLN A 381 16.67 11.54 0.01
C GLN A 381 18.19 11.52 0.07
N GLN A 382 18.73 10.56 0.81
CA GLN A 382 20.14 10.20 0.86
C GLN A 382 20.43 9.10 -0.16
N GLN A 383 21.40 9.34 -1.03
CA GLN A 383 21.91 8.38 -2.00
C GLN A 383 23.42 8.24 -1.81
N VAL A 384 23.90 7.00 -1.84
CA VAL A 384 25.32 6.68 -1.64
C VAL A 384 25.85 6.06 -2.93
N LEU A 385 26.86 6.69 -3.51
CA LEU A 385 27.63 6.14 -4.61
C LEU A 385 28.90 5.50 -4.05
N ASP A 386 29.11 4.22 -4.32
CA ASP A 386 30.39 3.56 -4.10
C ASP A 386 31.36 4.04 -5.19
N ILE A 387 32.43 4.71 -4.76
CA ILE A 387 33.50 5.22 -5.62
C ILE A 387 34.82 4.49 -5.36
N SER A 388 34.77 3.32 -4.71
CA SER A 388 35.95 2.49 -4.52
C SER A 388 36.53 2.08 -5.88
N GLY A 389 37.79 2.42 -6.10
CA GLY A 389 38.48 2.16 -7.37
C GLY A 389 38.20 3.17 -8.48
N VAL A 390 37.39 4.21 -8.23
CA VAL A 390 37.25 5.35 -9.17
C VAL A 390 38.51 6.21 -9.08
N PRO A 391 39.28 6.41 -10.18
CA PRO A 391 40.52 7.20 -10.14
C PRO A 391 40.27 8.65 -9.73
N ALA A 392 41.24 9.30 -9.09
CA ALA A 392 41.14 10.75 -8.86
C ALA A 392 41.06 11.51 -10.20
N GLY A 393 40.12 12.43 -10.32
CA GLY A 393 39.88 13.15 -11.58
C GLY A 393 38.71 14.12 -11.50
N ALA A 394 38.40 14.76 -12.62
CA ALA A 394 37.19 15.55 -12.81
C ALA A 394 36.04 14.63 -13.24
N TYR A 395 34.90 14.76 -12.57
CA TYR A 395 33.68 14.00 -12.82
C TYR A 395 32.49 14.96 -12.82
N TRP A 396 31.41 14.53 -13.46
CA TRP A 396 30.16 15.27 -13.58
C TRP A 396 29.03 14.57 -12.85
#